data_AF-A0A151B6K4-F1
#
_entry.id   AF-A0A151B6K4-F1
#
_cell.length_a   1.000
_cell.length_b   1.000
_cell.length_c   1.000
_cell.angle_alpha   90.00
_cell.angle_beta   90.00
_cell.angle_gamma   90.00
#
_symmetry.space_group_name_H-M   'P 1'
#
loop_
_entity.id
_entity.type
_entity.pdbx_description
1 polymer ?
#
loop_
_entity_poly.entity_id
_entity_poly.type
_entity_poly.pdbx_seq_one_letter_code
_entity_poly.pdbx_strand_id
1 'polypeptide(L)'
;MSKKYSILPCNGLDKCAGCVSREIAIKISEQSESEIICPVLYRVADARYNKIAEENPLLVIDGCATRCASKLAAEKGLKVAKKINVTEEAKNKNISINKDLRIGSEESKLIDLLTEEILKGEEKNENKEQSNVSFPENIEYEIYKKDKFIFRVPKEGFYFNENDCWVYIVGNIARIGVTDYVQQSLSDIMFFNPPAFDSEVEQFGELGTIESGKAVFEIVSPVSGKVISINDDIISAPELINENPYEKGWIAEVELTNIDEDRDFLLNFDEYFEILKRKVDEFHV
;
A
#
# COMPACT_ATOMS: atom_id res chain seq x y z
N MET A 1 25.42 -8.63 1.25
CA MET A 1 25.44 -8.57 -0.23
C MET A 1 24.49 -7.47 -0.65
N SER A 2 24.90 -6.56 -1.53
CA SER A 2 24.02 -5.50 -2.04
C SER A 2 22.82 -6.12 -2.76
N LYS A 3 21.66 -5.47 -2.64
CA LYS A 3 20.41 -5.96 -3.24
C LYS A 3 20.52 -5.93 -4.77
N LYS A 4 20.14 -7.02 -5.43
CA LYS A 4 20.16 -7.15 -6.89
C LYS A 4 18.81 -6.78 -7.47
N TYR A 5 18.81 -5.98 -8.54
CA TYR A 5 17.62 -5.53 -9.23
C TYR A 5 17.73 -5.72 -10.74
N SER A 6 16.60 -5.94 -11.38
CA SER A 6 16.42 -5.68 -12.80
C SER A 6 15.87 -4.27 -12.95
N ILE A 7 16.62 -3.37 -13.58
CA ILE A 7 16.36 -1.92 -13.51
C ILE A 7 15.79 -1.45 -14.84
N LEU A 8 14.56 -0.93 -14.83
CA LEU A 8 13.94 -0.27 -15.98
C LEU A 8 13.88 1.25 -15.74
N PRO A 9 14.88 2.02 -16.21
CA PRO A 9 14.87 3.46 -16.09
C PRO A 9 14.01 4.14 -17.16
N CYS A 10 13.74 5.42 -16.99
CA CYS A 10 13.22 6.28 -18.04
C CYS A 10 14.28 6.43 -19.15
N ASN A 11 13.83 6.58 -20.40
CA ASN A 11 14.73 6.72 -21.54
C ASN A 11 15.54 8.03 -21.55
N GLY A 12 15.23 8.98 -20.67
CA GLY A 12 16.06 10.17 -20.51
C GLY A 12 15.93 11.23 -21.60
N LEU A 13 14.91 11.14 -22.47
CA LEU A 13 14.74 12.09 -23.57
C LEU A 13 14.13 13.41 -23.08
N ASP A 14 14.78 14.51 -23.45
CA ASP A 14 14.29 15.89 -23.37
C ASP A 14 14.03 16.50 -21.98
N LYS A 15 14.42 15.82 -20.88
CA LYS A 15 14.34 16.36 -19.51
C LYS A 15 15.49 15.88 -18.62
N CYS A 16 16.07 16.76 -17.81
CA CYS A 16 17.10 16.42 -16.82
C CYS A 16 16.69 15.26 -15.91
N ALA A 17 15.44 15.25 -15.44
CA ALA A 17 14.95 14.18 -14.55
C ALA A 17 15.01 12.79 -15.19
N GLY A 18 14.93 12.72 -16.52
CA GLY A 18 15.16 11.48 -17.26
C GLY A 18 16.64 11.11 -17.32
N CYS A 19 17.56 12.07 -17.47
CA CYS A 19 19.01 11.84 -17.39
C CYS A 19 19.40 11.33 -15.99
N VAL A 20 18.84 11.92 -14.94
CA VAL A 20 19.00 11.49 -13.55
C VAL A 20 18.54 10.05 -13.35
N SER A 21 17.36 9.70 -13.86
CA SER A 21 16.84 8.32 -13.83
C SER A 21 17.81 7.32 -14.45
N ARG A 22 18.44 7.67 -15.58
CA ARG A 22 19.43 6.83 -16.26
C ARG A 22 20.72 6.70 -15.44
N GLU A 23 21.24 7.79 -14.90
CA GLU A 23 22.48 7.74 -14.10
C GLU A 23 22.31 6.96 -12.80
N ILE A 24 21.15 7.04 -12.15
CA ILE A 24 20.85 6.18 -10.99
C ILE A 24 20.95 4.71 -11.38
N ALA A 25 20.33 4.31 -12.50
CA ALA A 25 20.41 2.93 -12.98
C ALA A 25 21.85 2.49 -13.26
N ILE A 26 22.67 3.36 -13.88
CA ILE A 26 24.08 3.10 -14.14
C ILE A 26 24.85 2.91 -12.83
N LYS A 27 24.75 3.84 -11.88
CA LYS A 27 25.48 3.74 -10.60
C LYS A 27 25.08 2.50 -9.79
N ILE A 28 23.79 2.14 -9.77
CA ILE A 28 23.35 0.91 -9.11
C ILE A 28 24.00 -0.31 -9.78
N SER A 29 24.03 -0.35 -11.11
CA SER A 29 24.64 -1.46 -11.87
C SER A 29 26.17 -1.51 -11.71
N GLU A 30 26.84 -0.38 -11.46
CA GLU A 30 28.28 -0.36 -11.15
C GLU A 30 28.60 -0.83 -9.73
N GLN A 31 27.67 -0.63 -8.79
CA GLN A 31 27.86 -0.91 -7.35
C GLN A 31 27.17 -2.20 -6.90
N SER A 32 26.49 -2.91 -7.80
CA SER A 32 25.82 -4.19 -7.53
C SER A 32 25.78 -5.06 -8.78
N GLU A 33 25.42 -6.34 -8.64
CA GLU A 33 25.17 -7.22 -9.79
C GLU A 33 23.80 -6.98 -10.43
N SER A 34 23.30 -5.74 -10.41
CA SER A 34 22.02 -5.36 -11.00
C SER A 34 22.15 -5.13 -12.50
N GLU A 35 21.12 -5.50 -13.26
CA GLU A 35 21.10 -5.38 -14.72
C GLU A 35 20.12 -4.32 -15.21
N ILE A 36 20.51 -3.56 -16.23
CA ILE A 36 19.68 -2.49 -16.80
C ILE A 36 18.90 -3.02 -18.01
N ILE A 37 17.58 -2.86 -17.96
CA ILE A 37 16.67 -3.05 -19.07
C ILE A 37 16.61 -1.75 -19.87
N CYS A 38 17.14 -1.76 -21.09
CA CYS A 38 17.09 -0.59 -21.97
C CYS A 38 15.66 -0.41 -22.52
N PRO A 39 14.94 0.68 -22.20
CA PRO A 39 13.54 0.86 -22.60
C PRO A 39 13.33 0.87 -24.12
N VAL A 40 14.30 1.40 -24.87
CA VAL A 40 14.24 1.46 -26.34
C VAL A 40 14.40 0.07 -26.94
N LEU A 41 15.43 -0.67 -26.50
CA LEU A 41 15.68 -2.01 -27.02
C LEU A 41 14.60 -2.99 -26.56
N TYR A 42 14.01 -2.78 -25.39
CA TYR A 42 12.95 -3.66 -24.90
C TYR A 42 11.66 -3.56 -25.72
N ARG A 43 11.44 -2.48 -26.47
CA ARG A 43 10.32 -2.41 -27.42
C ARG A 43 10.53 -3.26 -28.67
N VAL A 44 11.77 -3.69 -28.93
CA VAL A 44 12.16 -4.38 -30.17
C VAL A 44 12.67 -5.80 -29.91
N ALA A 45 13.20 -6.07 -28.71
CA ALA A 45 13.89 -7.31 -28.36
C ALA A 45 13.38 -7.92 -27.04
N ASP A 46 12.12 -8.35 -27.03
CA ASP A 46 11.40 -8.81 -25.84
C ASP A 46 12.07 -9.98 -25.10
N ALA A 47 12.54 -11.01 -25.83
CA ALA A 47 13.01 -12.26 -25.23
C ALA A 47 14.20 -12.09 -24.28
N ARG A 48 15.15 -11.20 -24.60
CA ARG A 48 16.33 -10.95 -23.76
C ARG A 48 15.93 -10.29 -22.44
N TYR A 49 15.08 -9.26 -22.52
CA TYR A 49 14.76 -8.42 -21.37
C TYR A 49 13.67 -9.01 -20.49
N ASN A 50 12.78 -9.86 -21.03
CA ASN A 50 11.86 -10.66 -20.20
C ASN A 50 12.64 -11.56 -19.24
N LYS A 51 13.69 -12.25 -19.75
CA LYS A 51 14.54 -13.09 -18.91
C LYS A 51 15.21 -12.28 -17.78
N ILE A 52 15.78 -11.12 -18.11
CA ILE A 52 16.37 -10.22 -17.10
C ILE A 52 15.30 -9.78 -16.09
N ALA A 53 14.10 -9.40 -16.54
CA ALA A 53 13.02 -8.96 -15.65
C ALA A 53 12.48 -10.06 -14.72
N GLU A 54 12.60 -11.33 -15.11
CA GLU A 54 12.19 -12.50 -14.32
C GLU A 54 13.26 -12.95 -13.30
N GLU A 55 14.54 -12.68 -13.57
CA GLU A 55 15.66 -13.15 -12.74
C GLU A 55 15.80 -12.42 -11.39
N ASN A 56 15.46 -11.13 -11.34
CA ASN A 56 15.59 -10.31 -10.13
C ASN A 56 14.36 -9.40 -9.93
N PRO A 57 14.12 -8.91 -8.71
CA PRO A 57 13.07 -7.92 -8.45
C PRO A 57 13.19 -6.72 -9.40
N LEU A 58 12.09 -6.34 -10.05
CA LEU A 58 12.07 -5.24 -11.00
C LEU A 58 12.00 -3.88 -10.28
N LEU A 59 13.01 -3.04 -10.49
CA LEU A 59 13.06 -1.65 -10.10
C LEU A 59 12.73 -0.75 -11.30
N VAL A 60 11.62 -0.02 -11.22
CA VAL A 60 11.25 0.98 -12.23
C VAL A 60 11.63 2.37 -11.75
N ILE A 61 12.38 3.12 -12.57
CA ILE A 61 12.78 4.50 -12.26
C ILE A 61 12.17 5.43 -13.30
N ASP A 62 11.12 6.15 -12.94
CA ASP A 62 10.51 7.18 -13.79
C ASP A 62 11.20 8.53 -13.60
N GLY A 63 11.38 9.28 -14.70
CA GLY A 63 11.95 10.61 -14.63
C GLY A 63 10.95 11.68 -14.14
N CYS A 64 9.71 11.63 -14.64
CA CYS A 64 8.70 12.66 -14.38
C CYS A 64 7.28 12.09 -14.40
N ALA A 65 6.28 12.96 -14.23
CA ALA A 65 4.86 12.59 -14.20
C ALA A 65 4.34 11.84 -15.44
N THR A 66 5.05 11.88 -16.57
CA THR A 66 4.69 11.09 -17.77
C THR A 66 4.80 9.58 -17.54
N ARG A 67 5.64 9.15 -16.58
CA ARG A 67 5.80 7.77 -16.11
C ARG A 67 6.04 6.76 -17.25
N CYS A 68 6.94 7.09 -18.17
CA CYS A 68 7.21 6.31 -19.38
C CYS A 68 7.73 4.89 -19.09
N ALA A 69 8.55 4.73 -18.05
CA ALA A 69 9.11 3.42 -17.70
C ALA A 69 8.04 2.54 -17.04
N SER A 70 7.24 3.10 -16.14
CA SER A 70 6.07 2.43 -15.58
C SER A 70 5.08 1.97 -16.65
N LYS A 71 4.77 2.83 -17.63
CA LYS A 71 3.86 2.48 -18.73
C LYS A 71 4.41 1.33 -19.56
N LEU A 72 5.71 1.32 -19.84
CA LEU A 72 6.36 0.22 -20.56
C LEU A 72 6.34 -1.09 -19.75
N ALA A 73 6.59 -1.03 -18.44
CA ALA A 73 6.48 -2.20 -17.57
C ALA A 73 5.06 -2.80 -17.59
N ALA A 74 4.03 -1.94 -17.50
CA ALA A 74 2.63 -2.36 -17.58
C ALA A 74 2.26 -2.94 -18.95
N GLU A 75 2.69 -2.29 -20.04
CA GLU A 75 2.51 -2.76 -21.43
C GLU A 75 3.10 -4.16 -21.64
N LYS A 76 4.22 -4.46 -20.97
CA LYS A 76 4.92 -5.74 -21.04
C LYS A 76 4.48 -6.76 -19.98
N GLY A 77 3.49 -6.42 -19.14
CA GLY A 77 2.97 -7.31 -18.10
C GLY A 77 3.97 -7.64 -16.99
N LEU A 78 4.94 -6.77 -16.74
CA LEU A 78 5.99 -7.03 -15.75
C LEU A 78 5.52 -6.78 -14.32
N LYS A 79 5.88 -7.68 -13.40
CA LYS A 79 5.66 -7.51 -11.96
C LYS A 79 6.70 -6.55 -11.38
N VAL A 80 6.28 -5.32 -11.06
CA VAL A 80 7.15 -4.28 -10.49
C VAL A 80 7.31 -4.49 -8.99
N ALA A 81 8.56 -4.64 -8.52
CA ALA A 81 8.85 -4.82 -7.09
C ALA A 81 9.10 -3.49 -6.37
N LYS A 82 9.68 -2.50 -7.06
CA LYS A 82 9.91 -1.15 -6.53
C LYS A 82 9.77 -0.12 -7.65
N LYS A 83 9.19 1.04 -7.33
CA LYS A 83 9.02 2.15 -8.26
C LYS A 83 9.53 3.44 -7.63
N ILE A 84 10.22 4.25 -8.42
CA ILE A 84 10.75 5.55 -8.01
C ILE A 84 10.36 6.58 -9.07
N ASN A 85 9.98 7.78 -8.65
CA ASN A 85 9.83 8.92 -9.54
C ASN A 85 10.82 10.02 -9.16
N VAL A 86 11.79 10.28 -10.02
CA VAL A 86 12.88 11.22 -9.75
C VAL A 86 12.36 12.62 -9.42
N THR A 87 11.32 13.10 -10.10
CA THR A 87 10.77 14.43 -9.84
C THR A 87 10.05 14.49 -8.48
N GLU A 88 9.38 13.41 -8.07
CA GLU A 88 8.72 13.33 -6.76
C GLU A 88 9.77 13.23 -5.65
N GLU A 89 10.78 12.37 -5.81
CA GLU A 89 11.91 12.25 -4.85
C GLU A 89 12.69 13.55 -4.67
N ALA A 90 12.94 14.28 -5.76
CA ALA A 90 13.59 15.57 -5.70
C ALA A 90 12.78 16.58 -4.87
N LYS A 91 11.46 16.62 -5.06
CA LYS A 91 10.57 17.48 -4.25
C LYS A 91 10.60 17.08 -2.78
N ASN A 92 10.49 15.79 -2.48
CA ASN A 92 10.49 15.28 -1.10
C ASN A 92 11.79 15.64 -0.37
N LYS A 93 12.93 15.65 -1.08
CA LYS A 93 14.24 16.00 -0.52
C LYS A 93 14.58 17.49 -0.65
N ASN A 94 13.63 18.33 -1.09
CA ASN A 94 13.81 19.77 -1.35
C ASN A 94 14.98 20.08 -2.32
N ILE A 95 15.21 19.19 -3.29
CA ILE A 95 16.24 19.33 -4.34
C ILE A 95 15.57 19.84 -5.62
N SER A 96 16.12 20.91 -6.22
CA SER A 96 15.64 21.41 -7.51
C SER A 96 16.33 20.67 -8.66
N ILE A 97 15.54 20.13 -9.58
CA ILE A 97 16.03 19.59 -10.84
C ILE A 97 16.02 20.69 -11.89
N ASN A 98 17.17 20.90 -12.53
CA ASN A 98 17.33 21.87 -13.59
C ASN A 98 16.47 21.53 -14.82
N LYS A 99 16.24 22.56 -15.65
CA LYS A 99 15.46 22.44 -16.90
C LYS A 99 16.32 22.04 -18.10
N ASP A 100 17.64 21.99 -17.92
CA ASP A 100 18.57 21.63 -18.97
C ASP A 100 18.69 20.10 -19.09
N LEU A 101 19.60 19.59 -19.91
CA LEU A 101 19.84 18.14 -20.02
C LEU A 101 21.09 17.68 -19.27
N ARG A 102 21.73 18.58 -18.52
CA ARG A 102 22.99 18.32 -17.83
C ARG A 102 22.75 18.05 -16.36
N ILE A 103 23.53 17.14 -15.81
CA ILE A 103 23.50 16.86 -14.37
C ILE A 103 24.38 17.89 -13.68
N GLY A 104 23.79 18.68 -12.80
CA GLY A 104 24.48 19.64 -11.95
C GLY A 104 24.82 19.05 -10.59
N SER A 105 25.24 19.92 -9.66
CA SER A 105 25.61 19.51 -8.30
C SER A 105 24.42 18.97 -7.52
N GLU A 106 23.24 19.56 -7.68
CA GLU A 106 22.02 19.15 -6.97
C GLU A 106 21.49 17.82 -7.48
N GLU A 107 21.50 17.60 -8.80
CA GLU A 107 21.13 16.33 -9.39
C GLU A 107 22.13 15.23 -9.05
N SER A 108 23.44 15.54 -9.02
CA SER A 108 24.45 14.58 -8.59
C SER A 108 24.22 14.13 -7.15
N LYS A 109 23.91 15.07 -6.24
CA LYS A 109 23.55 14.73 -4.85
C LYS A 109 22.33 13.82 -4.80
N LEU A 110 21.29 14.13 -5.56
CA LEU A 110 20.08 13.31 -5.62
C LEU A 110 20.38 11.89 -6.15
N ILE A 111 21.22 11.77 -7.17
CA ILE A 111 21.65 10.48 -7.72
C ILE A 111 22.36 9.66 -6.64
N ASP A 112 23.30 10.27 -5.91
CA ASP A 112 24.06 9.59 -4.86
C ASP A 112 23.15 9.11 -3.72
N LEU A 113 22.28 10.00 -3.22
CA LEU A 113 21.33 9.67 -2.17
C LEU A 113 20.40 8.52 -2.55
N LEU A 114 19.76 8.60 -3.71
CA LEU A 114 18.83 7.57 -4.17
C LEU A 114 19.55 6.24 -4.44
N THR A 115 20.76 6.29 -5.01
CA THR A 115 21.56 5.08 -5.26
C THR A 115 21.88 4.37 -3.94
N GLU A 116 22.34 5.11 -2.93
CA GLU A 116 22.64 4.55 -1.62
C GLU A 116 21.39 3.96 -0.94
N GLU A 117 20.26 4.67 -0.99
CA GLU A 117 18.97 4.22 -0.43
C GLU A 117 18.49 2.92 -1.09
N ILE A 118 18.70 2.76 -2.40
CA ILE A 118 18.32 1.56 -3.14
C ILE A 118 19.25 0.38 -2.82
N LEU A 119 20.57 0.62 -2.74
CA LEU A 119 21.58 -0.42 -2.58
C LEU A 119 21.70 -0.97 -1.15
N LYS A 120 21.53 -0.11 -0.13
CA LYS A 120 21.58 -0.53 1.27
C LYS A 120 20.44 -1.51 1.61
N GLY A 121 19.40 -1.59 0.76
CA GLY A 121 18.15 -2.22 1.13
C GLY A 121 17.49 -1.40 2.25
N GLU A 122 16.18 -1.48 2.37
CA GLU A 122 15.50 -0.81 3.48
C GLU A 122 15.88 -1.49 4.81
N GLU A 123 17.00 -1.08 5.43
CA GLU A 123 16.88 -0.71 6.84
C GLU A 123 16.01 0.53 6.82
N LYS A 124 14.74 0.31 7.16
CA LYS A 124 13.69 1.31 7.31
C LYS A 124 14.24 2.59 7.96
N ASN A 125 14.67 3.54 7.13
CA ASN A 125 14.61 4.95 7.46
C ASN A 125 13.34 5.45 6.81
N GLU A 126 12.28 5.25 7.57
CA GLU A 126 10.97 5.85 7.46
C GLU A 126 11.13 7.37 7.37
N ASN A 127 11.31 7.87 6.16
CA ASN A 127 11.03 9.25 5.79
C ASN A 127 10.32 9.23 4.44
N LYS A 128 9.26 8.42 4.37
CA LYS A 128 8.03 8.97 3.81
C LYS A 128 7.45 9.81 4.94
N GLU A 129 6.94 11.00 4.66
CA GLU A 129 5.82 11.52 5.44
C GLU A 129 4.62 10.59 5.14
N GLN A 130 4.74 9.39 5.69
CA GLN A 130 3.73 8.38 5.87
C GLN A 130 3.93 8.06 7.33
N SER A 131 3.55 9.03 8.15
CA SER A 131 2.84 8.80 9.41
C SER A 131 2.62 7.31 9.71
N ASN A 132 3.65 6.66 10.22
CA ASN A 132 3.58 5.25 10.52
C ASN A 132 2.63 5.09 11.69
N VAL A 133 1.42 4.61 11.39
CA VAL A 133 0.55 4.00 12.38
C VAL A 133 1.33 2.83 12.94
N SER A 134 1.96 3.02 14.10
CA SER A 134 2.52 1.92 14.89
C SER A 134 1.34 1.08 15.37
N PHE A 135 1.02 0.08 14.58
CA PHE A 135 -0.05 -0.87 14.87
C PHE A 135 0.41 -1.84 15.96
N PRO A 136 -0.48 -2.27 16.88
CA PRO A 136 -0.09 -3.17 17.96
C PRO A 136 0.47 -4.48 17.39
N GLU A 137 1.64 -4.89 17.89
CA GLU A 137 2.27 -6.16 17.51
C GLU A 137 1.58 -7.36 18.16
N ASN A 138 0.91 -7.14 19.30
CA ASN A 138 0.16 -8.16 20.02
C ASN A 138 -1.20 -7.58 20.40
N ILE A 139 -2.26 -8.17 19.86
CA ILE A 139 -3.65 -7.81 20.18
C ILE A 139 -4.20 -8.85 21.15
N GLU A 140 -4.70 -8.39 22.29
CA GLU A 140 -5.48 -9.24 23.18
C GLU A 140 -6.93 -9.30 22.72
N TYR A 141 -7.44 -10.52 22.57
CA TYR A 141 -8.78 -10.78 22.09
C TYR A 141 -9.69 -11.30 23.20
N GLU A 142 -10.93 -10.80 23.23
CA GLU A 142 -12.04 -11.55 23.82
C GLU A 142 -12.65 -12.47 22.77
N ILE A 143 -13.09 -13.66 23.19
CA ILE A 143 -13.57 -14.70 22.28
C ILE A 143 -15.02 -15.03 22.60
N TYR A 144 -15.88 -14.89 21.60
CA TYR A 144 -17.24 -15.44 21.63
C TYR A 144 -17.33 -16.70 20.77
N LYS A 145 -17.95 -17.76 21.30
CA LYS A 145 -18.11 -19.03 20.59
C LYS A 145 -19.59 -19.38 20.49
N LYS A 146 -20.04 -19.72 19.28
CA LYS A 146 -21.36 -20.30 19.02
C LYS A 146 -21.20 -21.49 18.08
N ASP A 147 -21.61 -22.66 18.55
CA ASP A 147 -21.43 -23.93 17.85
C ASP A 147 -19.98 -24.18 17.41
N LYS A 148 -19.72 -24.18 16.09
CA LYS A 148 -18.39 -24.36 15.50
C LYS A 148 -17.66 -23.03 15.22
N PHE A 149 -18.33 -21.90 15.36
CA PHE A 149 -17.81 -20.59 15.00
C PHE A 149 -17.13 -19.92 16.20
N ILE A 150 -16.03 -19.24 15.92
CA ILE A 150 -15.22 -18.51 16.88
C ILE A 150 -15.11 -17.08 16.36
N PHE A 151 -15.49 -16.12 17.20
CA PHE A 151 -15.42 -14.69 16.92
C PHE A 151 -14.47 -14.04 17.91
N ARG A 152 -13.44 -13.37 17.39
CA ARG A 152 -12.44 -12.63 18.15
C ARG A 152 -12.75 -11.14 18.08
N VAL A 153 -12.64 -10.44 19.20
CA VAL A 153 -12.75 -8.97 19.24
C VAL A 153 -11.60 -8.39 20.06
N PRO A 154 -10.81 -7.44 19.51
CA PRO A 154 -9.77 -6.74 20.24
C PRO A 154 -10.32 -6.04 21.50
N LYS A 155 -9.66 -6.20 22.64
CA LYS A 155 -10.09 -5.59 23.91
C LYS A 155 -9.82 -4.09 24.02
N GLU A 156 -8.72 -3.64 23.43
CA GLU A 156 -8.22 -2.27 23.62
C GLU A 156 -7.69 -1.68 22.32
N GLY A 157 -7.80 -0.35 22.19
CA GLY A 157 -7.21 0.41 21.08
C GLY A 157 -8.04 0.48 19.80
N PHE A 158 -9.12 -0.31 19.71
CA PHE A 158 -10.01 -0.32 18.55
C PHE A 158 -11.36 0.31 18.89
N TYR A 159 -11.92 0.99 17.90
CA TYR A 159 -13.34 1.32 17.84
C TYR A 159 -14.00 0.53 16.72
N PHE A 160 -15.30 0.39 16.80
CA PHE A 160 -16.13 -0.35 15.86
C PHE A 160 -17.32 0.50 15.43
N ASN A 161 -18.07 0.06 14.41
CA ASN A 161 -19.37 0.62 14.11
C ASN A 161 -20.42 -0.49 13.92
N GLU A 162 -21.69 -0.11 13.76
CA GLU A 162 -22.77 -1.07 13.58
C GLU A 162 -22.66 -1.88 12.28
N ASN A 163 -21.90 -1.39 11.29
CA ASN A 163 -21.62 -2.05 10.02
C ASN A 163 -20.46 -3.06 10.10
N ASP A 164 -20.05 -3.45 11.31
CA ASP A 164 -19.04 -4.47 11.55
C ASP A 164 -17.65 -4.14 10.94
N CYS A 165 -17.35 -2.84 10.81
CA CYS A 165 -16.04 -2.31 10.49
C CYS A 165 -15.35 -1.84 11.77
N TRP A 166 -14.02 -1.90 11.79
CA TRP A 166 -13.19 -1.43 12.91
C TRP A 166 -12.27 -0.28 12.46
N VAL A 167 -11.90 0.56 13.41
CA VAL A 167 -10.92 1.62 13.24
C VAL A 167 -9.92 1.64 14.40
N TYR A 168 -8.64 1.74 14.05
CA TYR A 168 -7.53 1.93 14.99
C TYR A 168 -6.90 3.30 14.72
N ILE A 169 -6.90 4.18 15.72
CA ILE A 169 -6.53 5.58 15.56
C ILE A 169 -5.17 5.86 16.21
N VAL A 170 -4.24 6.41 15.43
CA VAL A 170 -2.94 6.90 15.91
C VAL A 170 -2.73 8.32 15.41
N GLY A 171 -2.77 9.28 16.34
CA GLY A 171 -2.69 10.70 15.99
C GLY A 171 -3.83 11.10 15.06
N ASN A 172 -3.50 11.59 13.86
CA ASN A 172 -4.48 12.01 12.86
C ASN A 172 -4.85 10.91 11.85
N ILE A 173 -4.49 9.66 12.10
CA ILE A 173 -4.69 8.59 11.11
C ILE A 173 -5.44 7.44 11.70
N ALA A 174 -6.39 6.98 10.92
CA ALA A 174 -7.19 5.80 11.14
C ALA A 174 -6.76 4.68 10.21
N ARG A 175 -6.39 3.53 10.76
CA ARG A 175 -6.36 2.28 9.99
C ARG A 175 -7.71 1.59 10.14
N ILE A 176 -8.28 1.17 9.03
CA ILE A 176 -9.65 0.64 8.97
C ILE A 176 -9.62 -0.80 8.46
N GLY A 177 -10.53 -1.64 8.95
CA GLY A 177 -10.80 -2.96 8.38
C GLY A 177 -12.17 -3.51 8.76
N VAL A 178 -12.39 -4.78 8.45
CA VAL A 178 -13.64 -5.50 8.79
C VAL A 178 -13.41 -6.46 9.95
N THR A 179 -14.45 -6.67 10.75
CA THR A 179 -14.37 -7.52 11.95
C THR A 179 -14.36 -9.01 11.63
N ASP A 180 -13.99 -9.83 12.62
CA ASP A 180 -14.03 -11.30 12.52
C ASP A 180 -15.46 -11.81 12.24
N TYR A 181 -16.49 -11.03 12.60
CA TYR A 181 -17.88 -11.33 12.27
C TYR A 181 -18.15 -11.29 10.76
N VAL A 182 -17.62 -10.28 10.07
CA VAL A 182 -17.81 -10.12 8.62
C VAL A 182 -17.16 -11.29 7.87
N GLN A 183 -15.90 -11.59 8.20
CA GLN A 183 -15.18 -12.66 7.50
C GLN A 183 -15.81 -14.04 7.74
N GLN A 184 -16.26 -14.35 8.96
CA GLN A 184 -17.00 -15.59 9.25
C GLN A 184 -18.31 -15.67 8.45
N SER A 185 -19.03 -14.56 8.36
CA SER A 185 -20.31 -14.47 7.65
C SER A 185 -20.13 -14.71 6.16
N LEU A 186 -19.07 -14.15 5.57
CA LEU A 186 -18.75 -14.25 4.16
C LEU A 186 -18.05 -15.55 3.76
N SER A 187 -17.55 -16.33 4.72
CA SER A 187 -16.68 -17.51 4.45
C SER A 187 -15.47 -17.12 3.60
N ASP A 188 -15.18 -17.82 2.51
CA ASP A 188 -13.96 -17.60 1.72
C ASP A 188 -14.05 -16.30 0.91
N ILE A 189 -13.27 -15.29 1.31
CA ILE A 189 -13.14 -14.03 0.58
C ILE A 189 -12.22 -14.26 -0.63
N MET A 190 -12.72 -13.95 -1.81
CA MET A 190 -12.06 -14.24 -3.09
C MET A 190 -11.52 -12.99 -3.77
N PHE A 191 -12.16 -11.84 -3.57
CA PHE A 191 -11.75 -10.57 -4.19
C PHE A 191 -11.91 -9.40 -3.23
N PHE A 192 -11.02 -8.43 -3.37
CA PHE A 192 -11.11 -7.12 -2.75
C PHE A 192 -10.99 -6.05 -3.83
N ASN A 193 -11.98 -5.16 -3.90
CA ASN A 193 -11.95 -3.97 -4.75
C ASN A 193 -11.63 -2.76 -3.85
N PRO A 194 -10.43 -2.19 -3.96
CA PRO A 194 -10.01 -1.09 -3.08
C PRO A 194 -10.70 0.24 -3.43
N PRO A 195 -10.74 1.18 -2.47
CA PRO A 195 -11.07 2.58 -2.77
C PRO A 195 -9.97 3.22 -3.64
N ALA A 196 -10.23 4.41 -4.17
CA ALA A 196 -9.19 5.15 -4.87
C ALA A 196 -8.18 5.77 -3.89
N PHE A 197 -6.88 5.64 -4.18
CA PHE A 197 -5.88 6.41 -3.45
C PHE A 197 -6.14 7.91 -3.63
N ASP A 198 -5.92 8.69 -2.56
CA ASP A 198 -6.14 10.15 -2.51
C ASP A 198 -7.61 10.60 -2.51
N SER A 199 -8.58 9.67 -2.50
CA SER A 199 -10.00 10.04 -2.45
C SER A 199 -10.44 10.51 -1.07
N GLU A 200 -11.38 11.43 -1.03
CA GLU A 200 -12.13 11.80 0.18
C GLU A 200 -13.21 10.75 0.45
N VAL A 201 -13.41 10.42 1.72
CA VAL A 201 -14.45 9.51 2.20
C VAL A 201 -15.12 10.15 3.40
N GLU A 202 -16.46 10.11 3.44
CA GLU A 202 -17.25 10.54 4.60
C GLU A 202 -17.55 9.33 5.48
N GLN A 203 -17.81 9.56 6.77
CA GLN A 203 -18.37 8.52 7.62
C GLN A 203 -19.65 7.97 6.99
N PHE A 204 -19.77 6.65 6.99
CA PHE A 204 -20.81 5.90 6.29
C PHE A 204 -20.73 5.90 4.76
N GLY A 205 -19.69 6.47 4.16
CA GLY A 205 -19.39 6.36 2.74
C GLY A 205 -18.73 5.03 2.36
N GLU A 206 -18.67 4.76 1.06
CA GLU A 206 -18.04 3.56 0.50
C GLU A 206 -16.51 3.64 0.63
N LEU A 207 -15.91 2.60 1.22
CA LEU A 207 -14.46 2.43 1.40
C LEU A 207 -13.93 1.20 0.63
N GLY A 208 -14.68 0.72 -0.35
CA GLY A 208 -14.36 -0.46 -1.16
C GLY A 208 -15.30 -1.63 -0.90
N THR A 209 -15.05 -2.76 -1.56
CA THR A 209 -15.91 -3.95 -1.47
C THR A 209 -15.10 -5.22 -1.36
N ILE A 210 -15.62 -6.21 -0.64
CA ILE A 210 -15.09 -7.58 -0.59
C ILE A 210 -16.13 -8.54 -1.17
N GLU A 211 -15.67 -9.51 -1.94
CA GLU A 211 -16.52 -10.49 -2.60
C GLU A 211 -16.13 -11.91 -2.16
N SER A 212 -17.15 -12.69 -1.85
CA SER A 212 -17.06 -14.10 -1.48
C SER A 212 -18.00 -14.92 -2.36
N GLY A 213 -17.91 -16.25 -2.26
CA GLY A 213 -18.86 -17.14 -2.91
C GLY A 213 -20.32 -16.97 -2.44
N LYS A 214 -20.55 -16.27 -1.32
CA LYS A 214 -21.88 -16.05 -0.74
C LYS A 214 -22.48 -14.69 -1.11
N ALA A 215 -21.68 -13.63 -1.05
CA ALA A 215 -22.16 -12.26 -1.16
C ALA A 215 -21.02 -11.28 -1.50
N VAL A 216 -21.42 -10.12 -1.99
CA VAL A 216 -20.61 -8.90 -2.04
C VAL A 216 -20.94 -8.09 -0.79
N PHE A 217 -19.91 -7.66 -0.07
CA PHE A 217 -20.03 -6.82 1.12
C PHE A 217 -19.37 -5.47 0.86
N GLU A 218 -20.16 -4.42 1.05
CA GLU A 218 -19.71 -3.04 0.95
C GLU A 218 -19.04 -2.62 2.27
N ILE A 219 -17.78 -2.20 2.20
CA ILE A 219 -17.05 -1.72 3.36
C ILE A 219 -17.43 -0.27 3.56
N VAL A 220 -18.11 -0.01 4.67
CA VAL A 220 -18.61 1.31 5.02
C VAL A 220 -17.61 2.00 5.94
N SER A 221 -17.12 3.18 5.55
CA SER A 221 -16.11 3.90 6.32
C SER A 221 -16.63 4.27 7.71
N PRO A 222 -15.92 3.89 8.80
CA PRO A 222 -16.30 4.28 10.16
C PRO A 222 -15.96 5.74 10.49
N VAL A 223 -15.15 6.41 9.66
CA VAL A 223 -14.66 7.77 9.89
C VAL A 223 -14.57 8.55 8.58
N SER A 224 -14.57 9.88 8.70
CA SER A 224 -14.41 10.83 7.61
C SER A 224 -12.94 11.20 7.43
N GLY A 225 -12.47 11.28 6.18
CA GLY A 225 -11.11 11.67 5.89
C GLY A 225 -10.66 11.46 4.46
N LYS A 226 -9.34 11.41 4.27
CA LYS A 226 -8.69 11.19 2.99
C LYS A 226 -7.93 9.87 2.97
N VAL A 227 -8.14 9.04 1.94
CA VAL A 227 -7.43 7.76 1.78
C VAL A 227 -5.96 8.02 1.43
N ILE A 228 -5.06 7.68 2.35
CA ILE A 228 -3.61 7.90 2.23
C ILE A 228 -2.80 6.60 2.10
N SER A 229 -3.45 5.45 2.24
CA SER A 229 -2.83 4.13 2.06
C SER A 229 -3.89 3.07 1.79
N ILE A 230 -3.55 2.07 0.99
CA ILE A 230 -4.38 0.90 0.68
C ILE A 230 -3.49 -0.33 0.92
N ASN A 231 -4.06 -1.38 1.48
CA ASN A 231 -3.32 -2.62 1.69
C ASN A 231 -3.18 -3.41 0.39
N ASP A 232 -2.02 -3.32 -0.25
CA ASP A 232 -1.75 -4.05 -1.50
C ASP A 232 -1.67 -5.58 -1.28
N ASP A 233 -1.39 -6.04 -0.05
CA ASP A 233 -1.25 -7.48 0.22
C ASP A 233 -2.59 -8.21 0.02
N ILE A 234 -3.68 -7.65 0.53
CA ILE A 234 -5.04 -8.22 0.41
C ILE A 234 -5.61 -8.13 -1.01
N ILE A 235 -5.06 -7.28 -1.88
CA ILE A 235 -5.42 -7.28 -3.32
C ILE A 235 -4.90 -8.55 -3.98
N SER A 236 -3.70 -9.00 -3.59
CA SER A 236 -3.07 -10.20 -4.11
C SER A 236 -3.44 -11.49 -3.36
N ALA A 237 -3.82 -11.36 -2.09
CA ALA A 237 -4.18 -12.44 -1.17
C ALA A 237 -5.39 -12.03 -0.30
N PRO A 238 -6.61 -11.97 -0.86
CA PRO A 238 -7.82 -11.56 -0.12
C PRO A 238 -8.13 -12.42 1.11
N GLU A 239 -7.66 -13.67 1.13
CA GLU A 239 -7.78 -14.60 2.25
C GLU A 239 -7.13 -14.08 3.55
N LEU A 240 -6.21 -13.11 3.46
CA LEU A 240 -5.63 -12.46 4.65
C LEU A 240 -6.69 -11.78 5.53
N ILE A 241 -7.82 -11.34 4.94
CA ILE A 241 -8.97 -10.80 5.68
C ILE A 241 -9.64 -11.90 6.52
N ASN A 242 -9.69 -13.14 6.02
CA ASN A 242 -10.18 -14.28 6.78
C ASN A 242 -9.21 -14.68 7.91
N GLU A 243 -7.92 -14.74 7.61
CA GLU A 243 -6.91 -15.24 8.55
C GLU A 243 -6.63 -14.25 9.69
N ASN A 244 -6.41 -12.98 9.35
CA ASN A 244 -5.92 -11.94 10.26
C ASN A 244 -6.70 -10.62 10.08
N PRO A 245 -8.02 -10.59 10.37
CA PRO A 245 -8.89 -9.44 10.07
C PRO A 245 -8.47 -8.14 10.75
N TYR A 246 -7.79 -8.21 11.90
CA TYR A 246 -7.38 -7.04 12.66
C TYR A 246 -5.92 -6.66 12.41
N GLU A 247 -5.04 -7.61 12.09
CA GLU A 247 -3.63 -7.35 11.85
C GLU A 247 -3.32 -7.12 10.37
N LYS A 248 -3.24 -8.19 9.57
CA LYS A 248 -2.77 -8.15 8.18
C LYS A 248 -3.89 -7.87 7.18
N GLY A 249 -5.14 -8.07 7.58
CA GLY A 249 -6.35 -7.89 6.78
C GLY A 249 -6.92 -6.47 6.83
N TRP A 250 -6.14 -5.47 7.26
CA TRP A 250 -6.55 -4.07 7.19
C TRP A 250 -6.81 -3.64 5.74
N ILE A 251 -7.70 -2.67 5.54
CA ILE A 251 -8.22 -2.30 4.22
C ILE A 251 -7.53 -1.02 3.71
N ALA A 252 -7.61 0.05 4.49
CA ALA A 252 -7.09 1.36 4.13
C ALA A 252 -6.60 2.13 5.35
N GLU A 253 -5.73 3.11 5.13
CA GLU A 253 -5.43 4.17 6.09
C GLU A 253 -6.00 5.49 5.60
N VAL A 254 -6.61 6.21 6.53
CA VAL A 254 -7.33 7.46 6.28
C VAL A 254 -6.76 8.53 7.18
N GLU A 255 -6.38 9.66 6.59
CA GLU A 255 -6.09 10.89 7.31
C GLU A 255 -7.41 11.54 7.74
N LEU A 256 -7.62 11.63 9.05
CA LEU A 256 -8.87 12.07 9.65
C LEU A 256 -9.11 13.56 9.40
N THR A 257 -10.35 13.90 9.05
CA THR A 257 -10.78 15.31 8.86
C THR A 257 -11.84 15.75 9.86
N ASN A 258 -12.60 14.82 10.45
CA ASN A 258 -13.76 15.17 11.30
C ASN A 258 -13.99 14.22 12.49
N ILE A 259 -12.91 13.75 13.13
CA ILE A 259 -12.99 12.73 14.18
C ILE A 259 -13.85 13.13 15.39
N ASP A 260 -13.99 14.42 15.69
CA ASP A 260 -14.79 14.88 16.81
C ASP A 260 -16.30 14.62 16.59
N GLU A 261 -16.79 14.73 15.35
CA GLU A 261 -18.18 14.39 15.00
C GLU A 261 -18.35 12.88 14.78
N ASP A 262 -17.38 12.24 14.12
CA ASP A 262 -17.46 10.81 13.79
C ASP A 262 -17.53 9.92 15.05
N ARG A 263 -16.95 10.38 16.17
CA ARG A 263 -16.88 9.66 17.46
C ARG A 263 -18.23 9.26 18.02
N ASP A 264 -19.30 10.02 17.76
CA ASP A 264 -20.63 9.74 18.30
C ASP A 264 -21.22 8.41 17.78
N PHE A 265 -20.69 7.89 16.67
CA PHE A 265 -21.14 6.65 16.05
C PHE A 265 -20.10 5.51 16.14
N LEU A 266 -19.01 5.76 16.87
CA LEU A 266 -18.00 4.75 17.15
C LEU A 266 -18.32 4.05 18.47
N LEU A 267 -18.26 2.73 18.43
CA LEU A 267 -18.51 1.84 19.54
C LEU A 267 -17.19 1.39 20.14
N ASN A 268 -17.11 1.37 21.45
CA ASN A 268 -16.00 0.72 22.15
C ASN A 268 -16.16 -0.81 22.15
N PHE A 269 -15.16 -1.49 22.72
CA PHE A 269 -15.15 -2.95 22.85
C PHE A 269 -16.43 -3.50 23.51
N ASP A 270 -16.82 -2.98 24.69
CA ASP A 270 -17.95 -3.53 25.46
C ASP A 270 -19.26 -3.41 24.69
N GLU A 271 -19.48 -2.25 24.04
CA GLU A 271 -20.68 -1.97 23.25
C GLU A 271 -20.76 -2.89 22.02
N TYR A 272 -19.66 -2.97 21.25
CA TYR A 272 -19.63 -3.81 20.06
C TYR A 272 -19.72 -5.30 20.40
N PHE A 273 -19.10 -5.74 21.49
CA PHE A 273 -19.11 -7.15 21.89
C PHE A 273 -20.52 -7.64 22.25
N GLU A 274 -21.34 -6.81 22.89
CA GLU A 274 -22.75 -7.16 23.14
C GLU A 274 -23.58 -7.18 21.85
N ILE A 275 -23.35 -6.25 20.93
CA ILE A 275 -23.98 -6.26 19.61
C ILE A 275 -23.60 -7.51 18.82
N LEU A 276 -22.32 -7.88 18.83
CA LEU A 276 -21.81 -9.10 18.21
C LEU A 276 -22.52 -10.33 18.75
N LYS A 277 -22.60 -10.50 20.08
CA LYS A 277 -23.29 -11.65 20.69
C LYS A 277 -24.73 -11.74 20.23
N ARG A 278 -25.46 -10.62 20.27
CA ARG A 278 -26.85 -10.56 19.79
C ARG A 278 -26.96 -10.95 18.32
N LYS A 279 -26.12 -10.37 17.44
CA LYS A 279 -26.10 -10.69 16.00
C LYS A 279 -25.83 -12.18 15.78
N VAL A 280 -24.82 -12.72 16.44
CA VAL A 280 -24.43 -14.13 16.36
C VAL A 280 -25.53 -15.03 16.91
N ASP A 281 -26.25 -14.64 17.96
CA ASP A 281 -27.33 -15.43 18.56
C ASP A 281 -28.60 -15.45 17.69
N GLU A 282 -28.94 -14.32 17.07
CA GLU A 282 -30.09 -14.16 16.18
C GLU A 282 -29.86 -14.78 14.80
N PHE A 283 -28.65 -14.65 14.23
CA PHE A 283 -28.31 -15.25 12.95
C PHE A 283 -27.85 -16.70 13.10
N HIS A 284 -28.44 -17.59 12.31
CA HIS A 284 -27.98 -18.96 12.16
C HIS A 284 -26.84 -18.95 11.13
N VAL A 285 -25.64 -18.56 11.56
CA VAL A 285 -24.40 -18.69 10.75
C VAL A 285 -24.07 -20.15 10.52
#